data_AF-K1RZ57-F1
#
_entry.id   AF-K1RZ57-F1
#
_cell.length_a   1.000
_cell.length_b   1.000
_cell.length_c   1.000
_cell.angle_alpha   90.00
_cell.angle_beta   90.00
_cell.angle_gamma   90.00
#
_symmetry.space_group_name_H-M   'P 1'
#
loop_
_entity.id
_entity.type
_entity.pdbx_description
1 polymer ?
#
loop_
_entity_poly.entity_id
_entity_poly.type
_entity_poly.pdbx_seq_one_letter_code
_entity_poly.pdbx_strand_id
1 'polypeptide(L)'
;MKAIDLHIHTIKTIFDADFSFDIKKLEEYVNSEKISCIAITNHNLFDKSNYELISNTIDISVLPGIEVSLEKGHMLVIGNINDTDILVEQSNKMRQFILDEQSYLTYEQFLSIFDNYKDYLLIPHYIKDPPLPIDVINKFGNDIIIGEVSSAKKWFSLMKQRDKLIPVLFSDLRIKSELKNFPGTHLYIDCDDFTIGGLKNSFKDKTKLSLSNNSNNEEFQITSDGTTASLGLNVLIGKRSTGKTYLLDKLNKSFGIDSVKYIEQFSIIKDAEEGAFKKKLELDNSEYSENYLKELKDIVDLAFKVDFKNQNMLLESYLESLLDFASKQDKMDIFSKCTLFNATYFEISEDEELQNNIKAIDTLLSSSNYEEIIFKYLDRNNLKELLKELIIIAKKKALNNSNYKYVNDILKIIKTE
;
A
#
# COMPACT_ATOMS: atom_id res chain seq x y z
N MET A 1 24.46 14.62 26.85
CA MET A 1 23.40 15.27 26.05
C MET A 1 22.09 14.49 26.28
N LYS A 2 20.93 15.08 25.99
CA LYS A 2 19.62 14.44 26.17
C LYS A 2 18.99 14.14 24.81
N ALA A 3 18.47 12.92 24.60
CA ALA A 3 17.75 12.57 23.37
C ALA A 3 16.37 13.22 23.37
N ILE A 4 15.94 13.78 22.23
CA ILE A 4 14.65 14.43 22.07
C ILE A 4 13.99 14.05 20.75
N ASP A 5 12.67 14.06 20.73
CA ASP A 5 11.87 13.78 19.54
C ASP A 5 10.62 14.67 19.48
N LEU A 6 10.66 15.70 18.65
CA LEU A 6 9.62 16.73 18.61
C LEU A 6 8.61 16.54 17.48
N HIS A 7 8.60 15.37 16.84
CA HIS A 7 7.68 15.07 15.76
C HIS A 7 7.05 13.67 15.95
N ILE A 8 5.94 13.62 16.68
CA ILE A 8 5.22 12.37 17.00
C ILE A 8 3.72 12.53 16.76
N HIS A 9 3.15 11.51 16.13
CA HIS A 9 1.73 11.37 15.82
C HIS A 9 1.07 10.32 16.72
N THR A 10 -0.06 10.69 17.30
CA THR A 10 -0.84 9.93 18.27
C THR A 10 -2.32 9.93 17.96
N ILE A 11 -2.79 10.76 17.04
CA ILE A 11 -4.17 10.76 16.56
C ILE A 11 -4.14 10.69 15.04
N LYS A 12 -4.89 9.72 14.50
CA LYS A 12 -5.15 9.64 13.08
C LYS A 12 -5.97 10.85 12.64
N THR A 13 -5.49 11.55 11.62
CA THR A 13 -6.23 12.59 10.92
C THR A 13 -6.53 12.16 9.48
N ILE A 14 -7.14 13.04 8.67
CA ILE A 14 -7.32 12.77 7.24
C ILE A 14 -5.99 12.65 6.48
N PHE A 15 -4.91 13.22 7.01
CA PHE A 15 -3.57 13.20 6.38
C PHE A 15 -2.78 11.92 6.72
N ASP A 16 -3.28 11.11 7.65
CA ASP A 16 -2.60 9.89 8.10
C ASP A 16 -3.19 8.64 7.48
N ALA A 17 -2.31 7.67 7.22
CA ALA A 17 -2.72 6.29 7.07
C ALA A 17 -3.43 5.80 8.35
N ASP A 18 -4.31 4.81 8.22
CA ASP A 18 -5.07 4.30 9.36
C ASP A 18 -4.16 3.73 10.45
N PHE A 19 -4.26 4.25 11.68
CA PHE A 19 -3.58 3.71 12.85
C PHE A 19 -4.36 3.96 14.15
N SER A 20 -4.13 3.12 15.14
CA SER A 20 -4.74 3.21 16.47
C SER A 20 -3.67 3.46 17.52
N PHE A 21 -3.84 4.54 18.27
CA PHE A 21 -2.91 4.96 19.32
C PHE A 21 -2.79 3.92 20.42
N ASP A 22 -1.55 3.67 20.85
CA ASP A 22 -1.25 2.82 22.00
C ASP A 22 -0.25 3.52 22.94
N ILE A 23 -0.73 3.91 24.11
CA ILE A 23 0.08 4.61 25.10
C ILE A 23 1.22 3.74 25.64
N LYS A 24 1.03 2.42 25.76
CA LYS A 24 2.07 1.50 26.21
C LYS A 24 3.21 1.44 25.21
N LYS A 25 2.91 1.60 23.92
CA LYS A 25 3.93 1.68 22.87
C LYS A 25 4.72 2.98 22.93
N LEU A 26 4.08 4.09 23.29
CA LEU A 26 4.79 5.34 23.54
C LEU A 26 5.69 5.24 24.77
N GLU A 27 5.23 4.63 25.86
CA GLU A 27 6.07 4.34 27.03
C GLU A 27 7.25 3.43 26.67
N GLU A 28 7.01 2.37 25.89
CA GLU A 28 8.07 1.48 25.41
C GLU A 28 9.10 2.25 24.55
N TYR A 29 8.64 3.14 23.66
CA TYR A 29 9.49 3.99 22.84
C TYR A 29 10.40 4.88 23.69
N VAL A 30 9.80 5.68 24.57
CA VAL A 30 10.52 6.65 25.42
C VAL A 30 11.55 5.95 26.29
N ASN A 31 11.18 4.82 26.90
CA ASN A 31 12.06 4.08 27.80
C ASN A 31 13.19 3.35 27.06
N SER A 32 12.89 2.68 25.94
CA SER A 32 13.88 1.89 25.21
C SER A 32 14.91 2.77 24.51
N GLU A 33 14.47 3.90 23.96
CA GLU A 33 15.33 4.86 23.25
C GLU A 33 15.88 5.97 24.18
N LYS A 34 15.54 5.95 25.47
CA LYS A 34 16.01 6.89 26.52
C LYS A 34 15.76 8.36 26.16
N ILE A 35 14.58 8.62 25.60
CA ILE A 35 14.15 9.96 25.19
C ILE A 35 13.83 10.78 26.44
N SER A 36 14.28 12.03 26.48
CA SER A 36 14.11 12.94 27.61
C SER A 36 13.05 14.02 27.39
N CYS A 37 12.71 14.31 26.13
CA CYS A 37 11.65 15.25 25.77
C CYS A 37 10.98 14.80 24.48
N ILE A 38 9.65 14.86 24.44
CA ILE A 38 8.86 14.67 23.24
C ILE A 38 7.92 15.86 22.99
N ALA A 39 7.44 16.00 21.75
CA ALA A 39 6.28 16.84 21.44
C ALA A 39 5.23 16.01 20.70
N ILE A 40 3.95 16.23 21.04
CA ILE A 40 2.83 15.64 20.31
C ILE A 40 2.42 16.62 19.22
N THR A 41 2.53 16.23 17.96
CA THR A 41 2.40 17.13 16.79
C THR A 41 1.50 16.51 15.73
N ASN A 42 0.27 16.14 16.11
CA ASN A 42 -0.68 15.57 15.15
C ASN A 42 -0.98 16.55 14.00
N HIS A 43 -1.23 16.03 12.80
CA HIS A 43 -1.58 16.84 11.64
C HIS A 43 -2.86 17.67 11.87
N ASN A 44 -2.73 18.99 11.82
CA ASN A 44 -3.80 19.97 11.89
C ASN A 44 -4.76 19.83 13.08
N LEU A 45 -4.37 19.09 14.11
CA LEU A 45 -5.21 18.79 15.27
C LEU A 45 -4.39 18.86 16.56
N PHE A 46 -4.89 19.63 17.52
CA PHE A 46 -4.46 19.52 18.90
C PHE A 46 -5.62 18.99 19.74
N ASP A 47 -5.45 17.79 20.31
CA ASP A 47 -6.43 17.18 21.22
C ASP A 47 -5.89 17.25 22.65
N LYS A 48 -6.52 18.10 23.44
CA LYS A 48 -6.11 18.34 24.82
C LYS A 48 -6.24 17.10 25.70
N SER A 49 -7.29 16.30 25.51
CA SER A 49 -7.53 15.11 26.35
C SER A 49 -6.45 14.04 26.10
N ASN A 50 -6.08 13.85 24.83
CA ASN A 50 -5.01 12.95 24.43
C ASN A 50 -3.64 13.45 24.92
N TYR A 51 -3.36 14.75 24.76
CA TYR A 51 -2.13 15.34 25.30
C TYR A 51 -2.03 15.19 26.82
N GLU A 52 -3.09 15.50 27.57
CA GLU A 52 -3.14 15.37 29.03
C GLU A 52 -3.01 13.90 29.48
N LEU A 53 -3.61 12.96 28.75
CA LEU A 53 -3.41 11.54 29.02
C LEU A 53 -1.92 11.16 28.90
N ILE A 54 -1.26 11.61 27.84
CA ILE A 54 0.16 11.31 27.59
C ILE A 54 1.05 11.98 28.63
N SER A 55 0.88 13.28 28.88
CA SER A 55 1.71 14.05 29.80
C SER A 55 1.59 13.60 31.25
N ASN A 56 0.42 13.07 31.66
CA ASN A 56 0.23 12.49 32.98
C ASN A 56 0.75 11.06 33.11
N THR A 57 0.91 10.33 32.01
CA THR A 57 1.35 8.92 32.03
C THR A 57 2.86 8.80 31.89
N ILE A 58 3.48 9.64 31.05
CA ILE A 58 4.90 9.50 30.72
C ILE A 58 5.77 10.40 31.60
N ASP A 59 6.77 9.80 32.24
CA ASP A 59 7.70 10.46 33.17
C ASP A 59 8.87 11.18 32.46
N ILE A 60 8.56 11.99 31.44
CA ILE A 60 9.51 12.89 30.76
C ILE A 60 8.83 14.21 30.38
N SER A 61 9.58 15.18 29.84
CA SER A 61 8.97 16.42 29.32
C SER A 61 8.14 16.14 28.06
N VAL A 62 6.84 16.45 28.10
CA VAL A 62 5.93 16.33 26.95
C VAL A 62 5.42 17.71 26.57
N LEU A 63 5.84 18.21 25.41
CA LEU A 63 5.46 19.53 24.91
C LEU A 63 4.18 19.44 24.05
N PRO A 64 3.23 20.39 24.22
CA PRO A 64 2.08 20.47 23.35
C PRO A 64 2.50 21.07 22.01
N GLY A 65 2.01 20.49 20.92
CA GLY A 65 2.30 21.00 19.58
C GLY A 65 1.29 20.55 18.55
N ILE A 66 1.49 21.01 17.32
CA ILE A 66 0.62 20.71 16.18
C ILE A 66 1.46 20.77 14.91
N GLU A 67 1.26 19.83 13.99
CA GLU A 67 1.86 19.90 12.66
C GLU A 67 0.86 20.57 11.71
N VAL A 68 1.18 21.79 11.28
CA VAL A 68 0.31 22.61 10.45
C VAL A 68 0.65 22.41 8.98
N SER A 69 -0.36 22.10 8.17
CA SER A 69 -0.27 22.16 6.71
C SER A 69 -0.31 23.63 6.26
N LEU A 70 0.84 24.16 5.85
CA LEU A 70 1.05 25.56 5.48
C LEU A 70 1.63 25.63 4.07
N GLU A 71 0.98 26.36 3.17
CA GLU A 71 1.48 26.63 1.81
C GLU A 71 1.95 25.34 1.08
N LYS A 72 1.18 24.26 1.21
CA LYS A 72 1.44 22.90 0.67
C LYS A 72 2.65 22.16 1.25
N GLY A 73 3.30 22.71 2.28
CA GLY A 73 4.29 22.02 3.11
C GLY A 73 3.80 21.87 4.54
N HIS A 74 4.65 21.32 5.41
CA HIS A 74 4.32 21.19 6.84
C HIS A 74 5.25 22.02 7.73
N MET A 75 4.70 22.46 8.86
CA MET A 75 5.43 23.17 9.90
C MET A 75 4.97 22.71 11.28
N LEU A 76 5.90 22.28 12.13
CA LEU A 76 5.64 22.02 13.53
C LEU A 76 5.55 23.35 14.28
N VAL A 77 4.50 23.48 15.08
CA VAL A 77 4.28 24.61 15.99
C VAL A 77 4.21 24.03 17.40
N ILE A 78 5.24 24.29 18.21
CA ILE A 78 5.38 23.67 19.54
C ILE A 78 5.38 24.76 20.61
N GLY A 79 4.52 24.60 21.61
CA GLY A 79 4.35 25.53 22.72
C GLY A 79 4.91 25.03 24.05
N ASN A 80 4.81 25.88 25.05
CA ASN A 80 5.04 25.49 26.44
C ASN A 80 3.82 24.75 26.97
N ILE A 81 4.01 24.04 28.10
CA ILE A 81 2.96 23.27 28.77
C ILE A 81 1.71 24.13 29.10
N ASN A 82 1.89 25.43 29.32
CA ASN A 82 0.78 26.34 29.64
C ASN A 82 0.00 26.82 28.40
N ASP A 83 0.48 26.52 27.18
CA ASP A 83 -0.13 27.01 25.93
C ASP A 83 -1.25 26.08 25.42
N THR A 84 -1.62 25.03 26.18
CA THR A 84 -2.59 24.01 25.76
C THR A 84 -3.96 24.60 25.39
N ASP A 85 -4.48 25.55 26.16
CA ASP A 85 -5.79 26.13 25.90
C ASP A 85 -5.79 27.00 24.65
N ILE A 86 -4.71 27.74 24.43
CA ILE A 86 -4.50 28.56 23.24
C ILE A 86 -4.38 27.66 22.00
N LEU A 87 -3.63 26.56 22.09
CA LEU A 87 -3.48 25.59 21.00
C LEU A 87 -4.80 24.89 20.65
N VAL A 88 -5.68 24.63 21.62
CA VAL A 88 -7.05 24.13 21.35
C VAL A 88 -7.83 25.15 20.52
N GLU A 89 -7.83 26.42 20.93
CA GLU A 89 -8.52 27.48 20.19
C GLU A 89 -7.98 27.64 18.77
N GLN A 90 -6.65 27.64 18.61
CA GLN A 90 -5.97 27.77 17.33
C GLN A 90 -6.24 26.56 16.42
N SER A 91 -6.20 25.34 16.98
CA SER A 91 -6.57 24.13 16.24
C SER A 91 -8.03 24.18 15.78
N ASN A 92 -8.96 24.62 16.64
CA ASN A 92 -10.38 24.75 16.27
C ASN A 92 -10.60 25.75 15.13
N LYS A 93 -9.91 26.89 15.15
CA LYS A 93 -9.96 27.89 14.07
C LYS A 93 -9.38 27.34 12.77
N MET A 94 -8.22 26.68 12.85
CA MET A 94 -7.56 26.10 11.68
C MET A 94 -8.39 25.02 10.99
N ARG A 95 -9.10 24.17 11.74
CA ARG A 95 -9.96 23.11 11.16
C ARG A 95 -11.08 23.65 10.25
N GLN A 96 -11.42 24.94 10.33
CA GLN A 96 -12.36 25.57 9.41
C GLN A 96 -11.82 25.70 7.98
N PHE A 97 -10.49 25.65 7.82
CA PHE A 97 -9.80 25.76 6.53
C PHE A 97 -9.29 24.41 6.00
N ILE A 98 -9.29 23.38 6.84
CA ILE A 98 -8.77 22.05 6.52
C ILE A 98 -9.95 21.09 6.31
N LEU A 99 -10.40 20.97 5.07
CA LEU A 99 -11.60 20.20 4.71
C LEU A 99 -11.26 18.84 4.09
N ASP A 100 -10.10 18.72 3.46
CA ASP A 100 -9.61 17.53 2.77
C ASP A 100 -8.08 17.41 2.85
N GLU A 101 -7.54 16.32 2.31
CA GLU A 101 -6.10 16.01 2.29
C GLU A 101 -5.25 16.98 1.46
N GLN A 102 -5.87 17.82 0.63
CA GLN A 102 -5.19 18.84 -0.18
C GLN A 102 -5.29 20.23 0.44
N SER A 103 -5.99 20.36 1.56
CA SER A 103 -6.20 21.62 2.24
C SER A 103 -4.94 22.05 2.98
N TYR A 104 -4.64 23.35 2.92
CA TYR A 104 -3.53 23.98 3.62
C TYR A 104 -3.92 25.41 3.99
N LEU A 105 -3.28 25.96 5.02
CA LEU A 105 -3.36 27.38 5.34
C LEU A 105 -2.46 28.18 4.39
N THR A 106 -2.88 29.40 4.05
CA THR A 106 -1.95 30.41 3.53
C THR A 106 -1.15 31.05 4.67
N TYR A 107 -0.04 31.71 4.33
CA TYR A 107 0.76 32.46 5.30
C TYR A 107 -0.06 33.48 6.10
N GLU A 108 -0.96 34.23 5.45
CA GLU A 108 -1.79 35.24 6.10
C GLU A 108 -2.81 34.61 7.05
N GLN A 109 -3.42 33.49 6.64
CA GLN A 109 -4.34 32.72 7.49
C GLN A 109 -3.61 32.17 8.72
N PHE A 110 -2.40 31.64 8.54
CA PHE A 110 -1.55 31.19 9.64
C PHE A 110 -1.31 32.31 10.65
N LEU A 111 -0.89 33.50 10.21
CA LEU A 111 -0.66 34.63 11.11
C LEU A 111 -1.92 35.09 11.85
N SER A 112 -3.09 34.99 11.22
CA SER A 112 -4.36 35.34 11.86
C SER A 112 -4.80 34.35 12.94
N ILE A 113 -4.41 33.08 12.80
CA ILE A 113 -4.78 32.00 13.74
C ILE A 113 -3.73 31.93 14.86
N PHE A 114 -2.46 31.88 14.48
CA PHE A 114 -1.30 31.80 15.36
C PHE A 114 -0.67 33.19 15.52
N ASP A 115 -1.44 34.14 16.05
CA ASP A 115 -1.00 35.52 16.27
C ASP A 115 0.17 35.64 17.27
N ASN A 116 0.31 34.65 18.17
CA ASN A 116 1.41 34.49 19.12
C ASN A 116 2.53 33.56 18.61
N TYR A 117 2.66 33.33 17.30
CA TYR A 117 3.64 32.37 16.72
C TYR A 117 5.09 32.56 17.20
N LYS A 118 5.47 33.78 17.58
CA LYS A 118 6.82 34.12 18.08
C LYS A 118 7.15 33.46 19.42
N ASP A 119 6.13 33.12 20.19
CA ASP A 119 6.29 32.44 21.48
C ASP A 119 6.52 30.93 21.28
N TYR A 120 6.11 30.38 20.13
CA TYR A 120 6.28 28.98 19.78
C TYR A 120 7.65 28.66 19.17
N LEU A 121 8.05 27.39 19.26
CA LEU A 121 9.13 26.83 18.46
C LEU A 121 8.56 26.40 17.10
N LEU A 122 8.98 27.10 16.04
CA LEU A 122 8.57 26.82 14.67
C LEU A 122 9.63 25.96 13.97
N ILE A 123 9.21 24.82 13.44
CA ILE A 123 10.10 23.87 12.75
C ILE A 123 9.47 23.49 11.41
N PRO A 124 9.84 24.15 10.30
CA PRO A 124 9.36 23.75 8.98
C PRO A 124 10.00 22.43 8.54
N HIS A 125 9.26 21.65 7.76
CA HIS A 125 9.85 20.65 6.88
C HIS A 125 10.76 21.37 5.87
N TYR A 126 12.08 21.28 6.07
CA TYR A 126 13.04 22.08 5.29
C TYR A 126 13.62 21.31 4.10
N ILE A 127 14.25 20.17 4.36
CA ILE A 127 14.70 19.23 3.31
C ILE A 127 14.05 17.87 3.61
N LYS A 128 12.73 17.90 3.76
CA LYS A 128 11.85 16.78 4.10
C LYS A 128 10.53 17.01 3.38
N ASP A 129 9.91 15.93 2.88
CA ASP A 129 8.65 16.02 2.15
C ASP A 129 7.45 15.90 3.12
N PRO A 130 6.36 16.66 2.91
CA PRO A 130 6.24 17.77 1.96
C PRO A 130 6.96 19.03 2.48
N PRO A 131 7.84 19.66 1.68
CA PRO A 131 8.67 20.77 2.17
C PRO A 131 7.88 22.07 2.22
N LEU A 132 8.11 22.86 3.26
CA LEU A 132 7.61 24.24 3.30
C LEU A 132 8.41 25.09 2.29
N PRO A 133 7.75 25.86 1.39
CA PRO A 133 8.44 26.69 0.43
C PRO A 133 9.42 27.69 1.09
N ILE A 134 10.62 27.83 0.50
CA ILE A 134 11.70 28.65 1.07
C ILE A 134 11.30 30.13 1.16
N ASP A 135 10.53 30.62 0.21
CA ASP A 135 9.97 31.97 0.22
C ASP A 135 9.04 32.19 1.41
N VAL A 136 8.25 31.19 1.80
CA VAL A 136 7.39 31.23 2.99
C VAL A 136 8.25 31.22 4.26
N ILE A 137 9.25 30.34 4.35
CA ILE A 137 10.21 30.31 5.48
C ILE A 137 10.87 31.69 5.65
N ASN A 138 11.30 32.32 4.56
CA ASN A 138 11.95 33.63 4.60
C ASN A 138 11.02 34.75 5.11
N LYS A 139 9.68 34.64 4.94
CA LYS A 139 8.72 35.60 5.50
C LYS A 139 8.73 35.62 7.04
N PHE A 140 8.98 34.48 7.68
CA PHE A 140 9.13 34.39 9.14
C PHE A 140 10.48 34.95 9.66
N GLY A 141 11.45 35.20 8.77
CA GLY A 141 12.72 35.80 9.12
C GLY A 141 13.45 35.06 10.24
N ASN A 142 13.81 35.77 11.32
CA ASN A 142 14.57 35.24 12.44
C ASN A 142 13.72 34.43 13.45
N ASP A 143 12.41 34.33 13.25
CA ASP A 143 11.53 33.55 14.12
C ASP A 143 11.70 32.03 13.86
N ILE A 144 12.20 31.64 12.68
CA ILE A 144 12.59 30.26 12.34
C ILE A 144 14.12 30.14 12.35
N ILE A 145 14.65 29.31 13.25
CA ILE A 145 16.10 29.06 13.40
C ILE A 145 16.53 27.64 13.01
N ILE A 146 15.59 26.69 13.09
CA ILE A 146 15.81 25.27 12.81
C ILE A 146 14.90 24.80 11.70
N GLY A 147 15.29 23.73 11.02
CA GLY A 147 14.50 23.12 9.95
C GLY A 147 14.65 21.60 9.95
N GLU A 148 13.54 20.89 9.81
CA GLU A 148 13.54 19.43 9.85
C GLU A 148 14.08 18.84 8.54
N VAL A 149 14.91 17.79 8.67
CA VAL A 149 15.49 17.06 7.55
C VAL A 149 15.12 15.58 7.61
N SER A 150 15.10 14.92 6.46
CA SER A 150 14.67 13.53 6.37
C SER A 150 15.75 12.48 6.65
N SER A 151 17.01 12.87 6.92
CA SER A 151 18.10 11.89 7.14
C SER A 151 19.34 12.49 7.80
N ALA A 152 20.13 11.63 8.46
CA ALA A 152 21.43 11.98 9.01
C ALA A 152 22.38 12.59 7.95
N LYS A 153 22.37 12.06 6.71
CA LYS A 153 23.17 12.62 5.61
C LYS A 153 22.84 14.10 5.35
N LYS A 154 21.55 14.44 5.26
CA LYS A 154 21.10 15.83 5.07
C LYS A 154 21.47 16.68 6.29
N TRP A 155 21.36 16.13 7.50
CA TRP A 155 21.77 16.79 8.74
C TRP A 155 23.25 17.19 8.73
N PHE A 156 24.17 16.24 8.53
CA PHE A 156 25.61 16.54 8.50
C PHE A 156 26.00 17.49 7.36
N SER A 157 25.32 17.41 6.21
CA SER A 157 25.55 18.34 5.09
C SER A 157 25.18 19.78 5.48
N LEU A 158 24.03 19.97 6.12
CA LEU A 158 23.55 21.30 6.54
C LEU A 158 24.29 21.84 7.75
N MET A 159 24.73 21.00 8.69
CA MET A 159 25.50 21.46 9.85
C MET A 159 26.76 22.23 9.45
N LYS A 160 27.38 21.84 8.32
CA LYS A 160 28.57 22.51 7.74
C LYS A 160 28.27 23.85 7.08
N GLN A 161 27.01 24.15 6.75
CA GLN A 161 26.60 25.38 6.07
C GLN A 161 26.23 26.47 7.09
N ARG A 162 26.77 27.68 6.92
CA ARG A 162 26.55 28.79 7.87
C ARG A 162 25.27 29.58 7.58
N ASP A 163 24.89 29.70 6.31
CA ASP A 163 23.78 30.56 5.86
C ASP A 163 22.44 29.82 5.74
N LYS A 164 22.32 28.66 6.41
CA LYS A 164 21.14 27.79 6.34
C LYS A 164 20.58 27.55 7.73
N LEU A 165 19.31 27.17 7.78
CA LEU A 165 18.66 26.73 9.00
C LEU A 165 19.44 25.58 9.65
N ILE A 166 19.43 25.56 10.97
CA ILE A 166 20.10 24.53 11.74
C ILE A 166 19.28 23.24 11.60
N PRO A 167 19.85 22.15 11.06
CA PRO A 167 19.08 20.96 10.77
C PRO A 167 18.70 20.23 12.05
N VAL A 168 17.48 19.72 12.10
CA VAL A 168 16.98 18.80 13.14
C VAL A 168 16.42 17.54 12.49
N LEU A 169 16.55 16.40 13.16
CA LEU A 169 16.11 15.10 12.66
C LEU A 169 15.21 14.47 13.73
N PHE A 170 13.93 14.32 13.40
CA PHE A 170 12.92 13.73 14.27
C PHE A 170 12.31 12.49 13.62
N SER A 171 11.56 11.72 14.41
CA SER A 171 11.11 10.40 13.97
C SER A 171 9.94 10.44 13.00
N ASP A 172 9.06 11.44 13.12
CA ASP A 172 7.77 11.49 12.41
C ASP A 172 6.93 10.21 12.66
N LEU A 173 7.03 9.70 13.89
CA LEU A 173 6.52 8.38 14.25
C LEU A 173 5.01 8.41 14.53
N ARG A 174 4.26 7.50 13.91
CA ARG A 174 2.87 7.20 14.29
C ARG A 174 2.89 6.11 15.36
N ILE A 175 2.52 6.48 16.59
CA ILE A 175 2.47 5.54 17.71
C ILE A 175 1.27 4.62 17.54
N LYS A 176 1.54 3.36 17.19
CA LYS A 176 0.52 2.33 16.99
C LYS A 176 0.85 1.03 17.71
N SER A 177 -0.18 0.27 18.06
CA SER A 177 -0.06 -1.02 18.76
C SER A 177 0.86 -2.03 18.06
N GLU A 178 0.90 -1.99 16.73
CA GLU A 178 1.70 -2.88 15.88
C GLU A 178 3.16 -2.46 15.73
N LEU A 179 3.59 -1.35 16.36
CA LEU A 179 4.96 -0.87 16.22
C LEU A 179 5.93 -1.87 16.87
N LYS A 180 6.73 -2.53 16.02
CA LYS A 180 7.68 -3.58 16.43
C LYS A 180 9.11 -3.07 16.66
N ASN A 181 9.48 -1.98 16.00
CA ASN A 181 10.81 -1.40 16.08
C ASN A 181 10.68 0.12 16.17
N PHE A 182 11.57 0.73 16.94
CA PHE A 182 11.69 2.18 17.06
C PHE A 182 12.86 2.67 16.21
N PRO A 183 12.81 3.94 15.76
CA PRO A 183 13.98 4.57 15.16
C PRO A 183 15.14 4.56 16.15
N GLY A 184 16.34 4.18 15.69
CA GLY A 184 17.55 4.18 16.52
C GLY A 184 18.36 5.47 16.44
N THR A 185 17.99 6.39 15.55
CA THR A 185 18.64 7.69 15.37
C THR A 185 17.76 8.80 15.93
N HIS A 186 18.30 9.52 16.91
CA HIS A 186 17.62 10.63 17.59
C HIS A 186 18.47 11.88 17.55
N LEU A 187 17.82 13.04 17.70
CA LEU A 187 18.51 14.27 17.98
C LEU A 187 18.89 14.33 19.47
N TYR A 188 20.15 14.58 19.75
CA TYR A 188 20.68 14.84 21.07
C TYR A 188 20.92 16.34 21.24
N ILE A 189 20.41 16.90 22.33
CA ILE A 189 20.59 18.30 22.68
C ILE A 189 21.21 18.47 24.07
N ASP A 190 22.11 19.44 24.22
CA ASP A 190 22.59 19.89 25.51
C ASP A 190 21.73 21.06 26.03
N CYS A 191 20.69 20.73 26.77
CA CYS A 191 19.69 21.68 27.27
C CYS A 191 19.39 21.42 28.76
N ASP A 192 19.42 22.47 29.57
CA ASP A 192 19.16 22.39 31.01
C ASP A 192 17.67 22.10 31.27
N ASP A 193 16.79 22.91 30.68
CA ASP A 193 15.33 22.82 30.75
C ASP A 193 14.68 22.71 29.36
N PHE A 194 13.55 22.03 29.26
CA PHE A 194 12.84 21.85 27.98
C PHE A 194 11.75 22.90 27.75
N THR A 195 11.91 24.11 28.30
CA THR A 195 11.03 25.24 27.96
C THR A 195 11.28 25.70 26.52
N ILE A 196 10.32 26.37 25.88
CA ILE A 196 10.53 26.88 24.52
C ILE A 196 11.70 27.87 24.45
N GLY A 197 11.89 28.68 25.49
CA GLY A 197 13.05 29.56 25.62
C GLY A 197 14.37 28.78 25.74
N GLY A 198 14.43 27.76 26.60
CA GLY A 198 15.59 26.87 26.76
C GLY A 198 15.96 26.17 25.45
N LEU A 199 14.98 25.59 24.77
CA LEU A 199 15.16 24.94 23.47
C LEU A 199 15.65 25.93 22.41
N LYS A 200 15.00 27.09 22.24
CA LYS A 200 15.44 28.11 21.27
C LYS A 200 16.88 28.55 21.51
N ASN A 201 17.30 28.70 22.76
CA ASN A 201 18.67 29.07 23.10
C ASN A 201 19.66 27.95 22.79
N SER A 202 19.32 26.70 23.11
CA SER A 202 20.18 25.54 22.83
C SER A 202 20.29 25.25 21.33
N PHE A 203 19.21 25.43 20.56
CA PHE A 203 19.23 25.25 19.10
C PHE A 203 20.09 26.27 18.36
N LYS A 204 20.24 27.50 18.88
CA LYS A 204 21.10 28.53 18.27
C LYS A 204 22.58 28.14 18.30
N ASP A 205 22.98 27.29 19.25
CA ASP A 205 24.34 26.81 19.37
C ASP A 205 24.48 25.41 18.76
N LYS A 206 25.06 25.36 17.56
CA LYS A 206 25.32 24.11 16.84
C LYS A 206 26.18 23.11 17.64
N THR A 207 26.99 23.56 18.59
CA THR A 207 27.83 22.68 19.41
C THR A 207 27.03 21.89 20.44
N LYS A 208 25.80 22.33 20.73
CA LYS A 208 24.86 21.66 21.62
C LYS A 208 23.99 20.61 20.93
N LEU A 209 24.18 20.38 19.63
CA LEU A 209 23.38 19.44 18.84
C LEU A 209 24.25 18.31 18.30
N SER A 210 23.78 17.08 18.46
CA SER A 210 24.44 15.89 17.90
C SER A 210 23.40 14.84 17.51
N LEU A 211 23.79 13.88 16.67
CA LEU A 211 23.00 12.68 16.41
C LEU A 211 23.52 11.47 17.20
N SER A 212 24.45 11.69 18.14
CA SER A 212 24.97 10.67 19.04
C SER A 212 25.11 11.20 20.47
N ASN A 213 25.02 10.31 21.46
CA ASN A 213 25.17 10.70 22.86
C ASN A 213 26.63 11.10 23.22
N ASN A 214 27.62 10.70 22.43
CA ASN A 214 29.04 10.88 22.74
C ASN A 214 29.62 12.22 22.29
N SER A 215 28.78 13.19 21.89
CA SER A 215 29.20 14.51 21.38
C SER A 215 30.16 14.48 20.18
N ASN A 216 30.30 13.31 19.52
CA ASN A 216 31.08 13.17 18.31
C ASN A 216 30.24 13.67 17.12
N ASN A 217 30.78 14.64 16.38
CA ASN A 217 30.10 15.31 15.26
C ASN A 217 30.32 14.61 13.91
N GLU A 218 30.93 13.42 13.91
CA GLU A 218 31.16 12.62 12.69
C GLU A 218 30.32 11.34 12.66
N GLU A 219 29.67 11.02 13.77
CA GLU A 219 28.92 9.78 13.97
C GLU A 219 27.49 10.06 14.42
N PHE A 220 26.59 9.15 14.06
CA PHE A 220 25.20 9.14 14.51
C PHE A 220 24.86 7.79 15.12
N GLN A 221 23.99 7.79 16.10
CA GLN A 221 23.53 6.57 16.76
C GLN A 221 22.54 5.83 15.84
N ILE A 222 22.71 4.51 15.77
CA ILE A 222 21.91 3.63 14.93
C ILE A 222 21.06 2.63 15.73
N THR A 223 21.35 2.47 17.02
CA THR A 223 20.61 1.59 17.94
C THR A 223 20.59 2.18 19.35
N SER A 224 19.57 1.83 20.14
CA SER A 224 19.35 2.29 21.52
C SER A 224 20.47 1.94 22.52
N ASP A 225 21.31 0.95 22.22
CA ASP A 225 22.45 0.57 23.06
C ASP A 225 23.65 1.54 22.94
N GLY A 226 23.55 2.53 22.05
CA GLY A 226 24.61 3.51 21.81
C GLY A 226 25.55 3.14 20.67
N THR A 227 25.28 2.08 19.90
CA THR A 227 26.08 1.79 18.70
C THR A 227 25.95 2.94 17.71
N THR A 228 27.10 3.39 17.19
CA THR A 228 27.19 4.50 16.25
C THR A 228 27.64 4.03 14.87
N ALA A 229 27.35 4.86 13.87
CA ALA A 229 27.85 4.74 12.51
C ALA A 229 28.27 6.12 11.98
N SER A 230 29.21 6.13 11.05
CA SER A 230 29.60 7.32 10.30
C SER A 230 28.83 7.43 8.98
N LEU A 231 28.93 8.57 8.28
CA LEU A 231 28.44 8.69 6.90
C LEU A 231 29.30 7.95 5.86
N GLY A 232 30.47 7.47 6.25
CA GLY A 232 31.40 6.77 5.38
C GLY A 232 31.09 5.28 5.24
N LEU A 233 32.12 4.51 4.92
CA LEU A 233 32.05 3.06 4.91
C LEU A 233 32.12 2.55 6.36
N ASN A 234 31.04 1.92 6.83
CA ASN A 234 31.01 1.26 8.12
C ASN A 234 31.23 -0.25 7.94
N VAL A 235 32.13 -0.84 8.73
CA VAL A 235 32.44 -2.28 8.66
C VAL A 235 31.99 -2.95 9.94
N LEU A 236 31.02 -3.87 9.84
CA LEU A 236 30.52 -4.64 10.97
C LEU A 236 31.31 -5.95 11.13
N ILE A 237 32.10 -6.05 12.21
CA ILE A 237 32.96 -7.21 12.49
C ILE A 237 32.40 -8.00 13.67
N GLY A 238 32.30 -9.33 13.54
CA GLY A 238 31.89 -10.22 14.62
C GLY A 238 32.07 -11.69 14.27
N LYS A 239 32.22 -12.56 15.28
CA LYS A 239 32.38 -14.02 15.10
C LYS A 239 31.13 -14.66 14.44
N ARG A 240 31.18 -15.94 14.10
CA ARG A 240 29.97 -16.65 13.62
C ARG A 240 28.87 -16.59 14.68
N SER A 241 27.64 -16.36 14.22
CA SER A 241 26.43 -16.29 15.06
C SER A 241 26.38 -15.16 16.10
N THR A 242 27.11 -14.05 15.90
CA THR A 242 27.13 -12.90 16.83
C THR A 242 26.12 -11.78 16.49
N GLY A 243 25.01 -12.09 15.82
CA GLY A 243 23.93 -11.11 15.58
C GLY A 243 24.17 -10.06 14.47
N LYS A 244 25.16 -10.25 13.58
CA LYS A 244 25.42 -9.31 12.47
C LYS A 244 24.20 -9.11 11.57
N THR A 245 23.60 -10.21 11.11
CA THR A 245 22.39 -10.19 10.28
C THR A 245 21.23 -9.56 11.04
N TYR A 246 21.09 -9.88 12.33
CA TYR A 246 20.06 -9.28 13.18
C TYR A 246 20.17 -7.75 13.26
N LEU A 247 21.39 -7.21 13.41
CA LEU A 247 21.61 -5.76 13.39
C LEU A 247 21.21 -5.16 12.04
N LEU A 248 21.67 -5.75 10.93
CA LEU A 248 21.35 -5.24 9.59
C LEU A 248 19.84 -5.29 9.29
N ASP A 249 19.17 -6.38 9.67
CA ASP A 249 17.71 -6.51 9.55
C ASP A 249 16.98 -5.48 10.42
N LYS A 250 17.47 -5.23 11.64
CA LYS A 250 16.92 -4.21 12.53
C LYS A 250 17.06 -2.83 11.92
N LEU A 251 18.24 -2.48 11.38
CA LEU A 251 18.45 -1.21 10.69
C LEU A 251 17.51 -1.08 9.50
N ASN A 252 17.45 -2.08 8.63
CA ASN A 252 16.56 -2.08 7.47
C ASN A 252 15.08 -1.90 7.86
N LYS A 253 14.65 -2.43 9.00
CA LYS A 253 13.28 -2.26 9.52
C LYS A 253 13.06 -0.92 10.22
N SER A 254 14.12 -0.29 10.71
CA SER A 254 14.06 1.00 11.45
C SER A 254 14.05 2.19 10.50
N PHE A 255 14.61 2.02 9.29
CA PHE A 255 14.51 2.99 8.21
C PHE A 255 13.36 2.61 7.26
N GLY A 256 12.62 3.60 6.74
CA GLY A 256 11.50 3.35 5.83
C GLY A 256 11.94 2.62 4.55
N ILE A 257 11.02 1.81 4.00
CA ILE A 257 11.24 0.88 2.87
C ILE A 257 11.91 1.53 1.65
N ASP A 258 11.63 2.81 1.39
CA ASP A 258 12.11 3.51 0.19
C ASP A 258 13.50 4.17 0.37
N SER A 259 14.06 4.14 1.58
CA SER A 259 15.28 4.89 1.92
C SER A 259 16.55 4.04 1.98
N VAL A 260 16.42 2.71 2.08
CA VAL A 260 17.55 1.79 2.29
C VAL A 260 17.56 0.67 1.26
N LYS A 261 18.67 0.52 0.55
CA LYS A 261 18.95 -0.67 -0.25
C LYS A 261 19.61 -1.70 0.64
N TYR A 262 18.87 -2.73 1.01
CA TYR A 262 19.39 -3.85 1.79
C TYR A 262 19.67 -5.05 0.88
N ILE A 263 20.91 -5.54 0.93
CA ILE A 263 21.34 -6.72 0.20
C ILE A 263 21.64 -7.80 1.24
N GLU A 264 20.77 -8.80 1.31
CA GLU A 264 20.93 -9.91 2.25
C GLU A 264 22.14 -10.77 1.91
N GLN A 265 22.70 -11.45 2.91
CA GLN A 265 23.79 -12.38 2.69
C GLN A 265 23.37 -13.49 1.70
N PHE A 266 24.18 -13.73 0.67
CA PHE A 266 23.93 -14.70 -0.41
C PHE A 266 22.76 -14.38 -1.36
N SER A 267 22.06 -13.26 -1.19
CA SER A 267 20.99 -12.81 -2.11
C SER A 267 21.48 -12.68 -3.55
N ILE A 268 22.65 -12.08 -3.74
CA ILE A 268 23.28 -11.90 -5.06
C ILE A 268 23.50 -13.25 -5.75
N ILE A 269 23.80 -14.32 -5.00
CA ILE A 269 24.16 -15.62 -5.58
C ILE A 269 22.92 -16.40 -6.05
N LYS A 270 21.76 -16.23 -5.38
CA LYS A 270 20.52 -16.93 -5.76
C LYS A 270 19.95 -16.47 -7.10
N ASP A 271 20.02 -15.17 -7.39
CA ASP A 271 19.43 -14.58 -8.60
C ASP A 271 20.47 -14.31 -9.72
N ALA A 272 21.77 -14.45 -9.42
CA ALA A 272 22.84 -14.33 -10.42
C ALA A 272 23.09 -15.62 -11.22
N GLU A 273 22.34 -16.70 -10.97
CA GLU A 273 22.32 -17.82 -11.90
C GLU A 273 21.69 -17.37 -13.22
N GLU A 274 22.42 -17.52 -14.32
CA GLU A 274 22.07 -16.99 -15.64
C GLU A 274 20.64 -17.37 -16.08
N GLY A 275 20.17 -18.55 -15.69
CA GLY A 275 18.81 -19.02 -15.97
C GLY A 275 17.72 -18.26 -15.20
N ALA A 276 17.95 -17.92 -13.93
CA ALA A 276 17.00 -17.16 -13.13
C ALA A 276 16.89 -15.71 -13.62
N PHE A 277 18.03 -15.10 -13.98
CA PHE A 277 18.08 -13.76 -14.55
C PHE A 277 17.39 -13.67 -15.91
N LYS A 278 17.66 -14.61 -16.83
CA LYS A 278 16.98 -14.66 -18.14
C LYS A 278 15.47 -14.82 -17.99
N LYS A 279 15.02 -15.70 -17.09
CA LYS A 279 13.59 -15.91 -16.83
C LYS A 279 12.90 -14.65 -16.28
N LYS A 280 13.58 -13.90 -15.42
CA LYS A 280 13.06 -12.63 -14.89
C LYS A 280 12.98 -11.55 -15.98
N LEU A 281 14.00 -11.43 -16.82
CA LEU A 281 13.99 -10.57 -18.01
C LEU A 281 12.88 -10.95 -19.00
N GLU A 282 12.66 -12.24 -19.23
CA GLU A 282 11.58 -12.72 -20.09
C GLU A 282 10.21 -12.36 -19.50
N LEU A 283 10.03 -12.49 -18.19
CA LEU A 283 8.78 -12.09 -17.50
C LEU A 283 8.56 -10.58 -17.61
N ASP A 284 9.55 -9.75 -17.24
CA ASP A 284 9.42 -8.29 -17.28
C ASP A 284 9.18 -7.77 -18.72
N ASN A 285 9.82 -8.39 -19.72
CA ASN A 285 9.62 -8.04 -21.12
C ASN A 285 8.33 -8.65 -21.72
N SER A 286 7.78 -9.70 -21.12
CA SER A 286 6.55 -10.34 -21.61
C SER A 286 5.36 -9.41 -21.48
N GLU A 287 5.21 -8.71 -20.35
CA GLU A 287 4.12 -7.75 -20.12
C GLU A 287 4.19 -6.57 -21.11
N TYR A 288 5.39 -6.04 -21.32
CA TYR A 288 5.62 -4.99 -22.32
C TYR A 288 5.31 -5.49 -23.75
N SER A 289 5.80 -6.67 -24.10
CA SER A 289 5.61 -7.25 -25.44
C SER A 289 4.15 -7.61 -25.70
N GLU A 290 3.45 -8.12 -24.69
CA GLU A 290 2.03 -8.49 -24.78
C GLU A 290 1.15 -7.27 -24.94
N ASN A 291 1.41 -6.20 -24.18
CA ASN A 291 0.70 -4.93 -24.35
C ASN A 291 1.00 -4.28 -25.70
N TYR A 292 2.26 -4.28 -26.15
CA TYR A 292 2.66 -3.70 -27.42
C TYR A 292 2.08 -4.45 -28.63
N LEU A 293 1.98 -5.78 -28.57
CA LEU A 293 1.48 -6.61 -29.67
C LEU A 293 -0.01 -6.93 -29.59
N LYS A 294 -0.72 -6.46 -28.56
CA LYS A 294 -2.13 -6.78 -28.33
C LYS A 294 -3.01 -6.43 -29.53
N GLU A 295 -2.89 -5.20 -30.04
CA GLU A 295 -3.69 -4.73 -31.17
C GLU A 295 -3.45 -5.57 -32.44
N LEU A 296 -2.22 -6.05 -32.65
CA LEU A 296 -1.88 -6.93 -33.77
C LEU A 296 -2.43 -8.35 -33.56
N LYS A 297 -2.28 -8.91 -32.35
CA LYS A 297 -2.79 -10.24 -31.99
C LYS A 297 -4.30 -10.32 -32.22
N ASP A 298 -5.05 -9.32 -31.76
CA ASP A 298 -6.51 -9.28 -31.90
C ASP A 298 -6.96 -9.31 -33.37
N ILE A 299 -6.24 -8.60 -34.26
CA ILE A 299 -6.50 -8.60 -35.70
C ILE A 299 -6.16 -9.96 -36.33
N VAL A 300 -5.01 -10.53 -35.94
CA VAL A 300 -4.56 -11.83 -36.45
C VAL A 300 -5.52 -12.94 -36.04
N ASP A 301 -6.00 -12.94 -34.80
CA ASP A 301 -6.98 -13.91 -34.30
C ASP A 301 -8.34 -13.78 -35.02
N LEU A 302 -8.77 -12.57 -35.37
CA LEU A 302 -9.94 -12.36 -36.22
C LEU A 302 -9.72 -12.92 -37.63
N ALA A 303 -8.55 -12.69 -38.21
CA ALA A 303 -8.22 -13.20 -39.55
C ALA A 303 -8.17 -14.73 -39.59
N PHE A 304 -7.62 -15.38 -38.56
CA PHE A 304 -7.57 -16.85 -38.45
C PHE A 304 -8.94 -17.50 -38.36
N LYS A 305 -9.97 -16.79 -37.86
CA LYS A 305 -11.35 -17.31 -37.80
C LYS A 305 -12.05 -17.34 -39.16
N VAL A 306 -11.50 -16.68 -40.18
CA VAL A 306 -12.11 -16.62 -41.51
C VAL A 306 -11.58 -17.75 -42.39
N ASP A 307 -12.32 -18.85 -42.44
CA ASP A 307 -12.07 -19.95 -43.37
C ASP A 307 -12.95 -19.82 -44.62
N PHE A 308 -12.43 -19.12 -45.62
CA PHE A 308 -13.10 -18.94 -46.91
C PHE A 308 -13.38 -20.26 -47.65
N LYS A 309 -12.55 -21.30 -47.46
CA LYS A 309 -12.77 -22.59 -48.14
C LYS A 309 -13.99 -23.29 -47.55
N ASN A 310 -14.08 -23.36 -46.23
CA ASN A 310 -15.22 -23.97 -45.56
C ASN A 310 -16.51 -23.18 -45.83
N GLN A 311 -16.45 -21.85 -45.78
CA GLN A 311 -17.60 -20.99 -46.09
C GLN A 311 -18.10 -21.20 -47.53
N ASN A 312 -17.21 -21.25 -48.53
CA ASN A 312 -17.61 -21.51 -49.91
C ASN A 312 -18.21 -22.92 -50.08
N MET A 313 -17.65 -23.93 -49.43
CA MET A 313 -18.17 -25.30 -49.48
C MET A 313 -19.57 -25.40 -48.88
N LEU A 314 -19.83 -24.70 -47.77
CA LEU A 314 -21.17 -24.60 -47.16
C LEU A 314 -22.16 -23.89 -48.09
N LEU A 315 -21.71 -22.85 -48.80
CA LEU A 315 -22.54 -22.07 -49.71
C LEU A 315 -22.89 -22.87 -50.98
N GLU A 316 -21.93 -23.62 -51.53
CA GLU A 316 -22.15 -24.58 -52.61
C GLU A 316 -23.12 -25.69 -52.19
N SER A 317 -22.90 -26.30 -51.01
CA SER A 317 -23.79 -27.35 -50.48
C SER A 317 -25.22 -26.85 -50.30
N TYR A 318 -25.39 -25.61 -49.82
CA TYR A 318 -26.69 -24.98 -49.69
C TYR A 318 -27.36 -24.74 -51.06
N LEU A 319 -26.61 -24.22 -52.04
CA LEU A 319 -27.11 -24.03 -53.40
C LEU A 319 -27.52 -25.35 -54.05
N GLU A 320 -26.71 -26.40 -53.91
CA GLU A 320 -27.05 -27.76 -54.36
C GLU A 320 -28.32 -28.27 -53.70
N SER A 321 -28.46 -28.11 -52.37
CA SER A 321 -29.69 -28.49 -51.66
C SER A 321 -30.92 -27.72 -52.16
N LEU A 322 -30.76 -26.45 -52.54
CA LEU A 322 -31.86 -25.61 -53.02
C LEU A 322 -32.28 -25.99 -54.44
N LEU A 323 -31.31 -26.31 -55.30
CA LEU A 323 -31.53 -26.83 -56.65
C LEU A 323 -32.14 -28.24 -56.61
N ASP A 324 -31.68 -29.10 -55.70
CA ASP A 324 -32.23 -30.44 -55.47
C ASP A 324 -33.69 -30.35 -54.98
N PHE A 325 -33.98 -29.46 -54.04
CA PHE A 325 -35.34 -29.19 -53.56
C PHE A 325 -36.27 -28.73 -54.70
N ALA A 326 -35.82 -27.76 -55.50
CA ALA A 326 -36.61 -27.24 -56.63
C ALA A 326 -36.82 -28.29 -57.73
N SER A 327 -35.81 -29.10 -58.05
CA SER A 327 -35.90 -30.14 -59.09
C SER A 327 -36.74 -31.36 -58.67
N LYS A 328 -36.88 -31.60 -57.36
CA LYS A 328 -37.72 -32.68 -56.82
C LYS A 328 -39.18 -32.26 -56.60
N GLN A 329 -39.54 -30.99 -56.82
CA GLN A 329 -40.87 -30.43 -56.60
C GLN A 329 -41.99 -31.15 -57.38
N ASP A 330 -41.69 -31.70 -58.58
CA ASP A 330 -42.66 -32.47 -59.37
C ASP A 330 -42.96 -33.88 -58.80
N LYS A 331 -42.09 -34.42 -57.93
CA LYS A 331 -42.30 -35.71 -57.24
C LYS A 331 -43.05 -35.56 -55.90
N MET A 332 -43.37 -34.34 -55.49
CA MET A 332 -43.78 -34.02 -54.12
C MET A 332 -45.29 -34.17 -53.83
N ASP A 333 -46.17 -34.48 -54.78
CA ASP A 333 -47.63 -34.40 -54.54
C ASP A 333 -48.20 -35.52 -53.62
N ILE A 334 -47.49 -36.66 -53.50
CA ILE A 334 -47.85 -37.75 -52.56
C ILE A 334 -47.03 -37.63 -51.26
N PHE A 335 -45.75 -37.28 -51.35
CA PHE A 335 -44.84 -37.21 -50.19
C PHE A 335 -45.05 -35.94 -49.33
N SER A 336 -45.45 -34.80 -49.93
CA SER A 336 -45.71 -33.54 -49.19
C SER A 336 -46.90 -33.60 -48.24
N LYS A 337 -47.80 -34.56 -48.41
CA LYS A 337 -48.94 -34.77 -47.49
C LYS A 337 -48.56 -35.57 -46.25
N CYS A 338 -47.41 -36.23 -46.22
CA CYS A 338 -46.92 -36.95 -45.05
C CYS A 338 -46.02 -36.05 -44.18
N THR A 339 -46.43 -35.80 -42.95
CA THR A 339 -45.70 -35.00 -41.96
C THR A 339 -44.29 -35.51 -41.66
N LEU A 340 -44.03 -36.81 -41.80
CA LEU A 340 -42.73 -37.44 -41.52
C LEU A 340 -41.65 -37.07 -42.54
N PHE A 341 -41.98 -36.95 -43.83
CA PHE A 341 -41.00 -36.57 -44.88
C PHE A 341 -40.58 -35.10 -44.78
N ASN A 342 -41.44 -34.25 -44.19
CA ASN A 342 -41.20 -32.82 -43.98
C ASN A 342 -40.72 -32.47 -42.56
N ALA A 343 -40.58 -33.44 -41.65
CA ALA A 343 -40.18 -33.17 -40.27
C ALA A 343 -38.72 -32.71 -40.18
N THR A 344 -38.45 -31.66 -39.41
CA THR A 344 -37.07 -31.21 -39.12
C THR A 344 -36.42 -32.13 -38.09
N TYR A 345 -35.09 -32.25 -38.14
CA TYR A 345 -34.35 -32.99 -37.12
C TYR A 345 -34.39 -32.23 -35.80
N PHE A 346 -34.50 -32.97 -34.70
CA PHE A 346 -34.36 -32.40 -33.36
C PHE A 346 -32.91 -32.00 -33.10
N GLU A 347 -32.70 -30.82 -32.57
CA GLU A 347 -31.39 -30.31 -32.19
C GLU A 347 -30.89 -31.02 -30.92
N ILE A 348 -29.67 -31.56 -30.98
CA ILE A 348 -29.02 -32.21 -29.84
C ILE A 348 -27.91 -31.26 -29.39
N SER A 349 -28.10 -30.61 -28.24
CA SER A 349 -27.08 -29.78 -27.61
C SER A 349 -26.52 -30.45 -26.36
N GLU A 350 -25.21 -30.32 -26.19
CA GLU A 350 -24.52 -30.68 -24.96
C GLU A 350 -24.48 -29.45 -24.05
N ASP A 351 -24.86 -29.63 -22.79
CA ASP A 351 -24.85 -28.56 -21.79
C ASP A 351 -23.53 -28.60 -21.02
N GLU A 352 -22.51 -27.96 -21.60
CA GLU A 352 -21.17 -27.87 -21.01
C GLU A 352 -21.19 -27.17 -19.65
N GLU A 353 -22.07 -26.18 -19.47
CA GLU A 353 -22.21 -25.44 -18.21
C GLU A 353 -22.65 -26.38 -17.08
N LEU A 354 -23.66 -27.22 -17.31
CA LEU A 354 -24.13 -28.20 -16.34
C LEU A 354 -23.04 -29.22 -15.97
N GLN A 355 -22.26 -29.70 -16.94
CA GLN A 355 -21.16 -30.63 -16.70
C GLN A 355 -20.05 -30.00 -15.85
N ASN A 356 -19.68 -28.76 -16.16
CA ASN A 356 -18.67 -28.02 -15.42
C ASN A 356 -19.11 -27.76 -13.97
N ASN A 357 -20.38 -27.42 -13.76
CA ASN A 357 -20.94 -27.20 -12.43
C ASN A 357 -20.96 -28.47 -11.57
N ILE A 358 -21.34 -29.61 -12.15
CA ILE A 358 -21.28 -30.91 -11.47
C ILE A 358 -19.84 -31.24 -11.05
N LYS A 359 -18.88 -31.06 -11.96
CA LYS A 359 -17.45 -31.33 -11.72
C LYS A 359 -16.87 -30.41 -10.65
N ALA A 360 -17.25 -29.13 -10.63
CA ALA A 360 -16.81 -28.18 -9.62
C ALA A 360 -17.29 -28.58 -8.22
N ILE A 361 -18.55 -28.96 -8.08
CA ILE A 361 -19.11 -29.39 -6.78
C ILE A 361 -18.48 -30.71 -6.32
N ASP A 362 -18.25 -31.65 -7.23
CA ASP A 362 -17.56 -32.91 -6.92
C ASP A 362 -16.12 -32.66 -6.45
N THR A 363 -15.43 -31.70 -7.06
CA THR A 363 -14.07 -31.28 -6.66
C THR A 363 -14.07 -30.66 -5.26
N LEU A 364 -15.05 -29.83 -4.93
CA LEU A 364 -15.19 -29.24 -3.60
C LEU A 364 -15.50 -30.29 -2.53
N LEU A 365 -16.36 -31.26 -2.84
CA LEU A 365 -16.71 -32.35 -1.92
C LEU A 365 -15.57 -33.36 -1.70
N SER A 366 -14.66 -33.49 -2.67
CA SER A 366 -13.53 -34.42 -2.65
C SER A 366 -12.21 -33.80 -2.15
N SER A 367 -12.21 -32.52 -1.77
CA SER A 367 -11.01 -31.81 -1.31
C SER A 367 -10.63 -32.21 0.12
N SER A 368 -9.50 -32.91 0.27
CA SER A 368 -8.95 -33.31 1.58
C SER A 368 -8.06 -32.23 2.21
N ASN A 369 -7.24 -31.56 1.42
CA ASN A 369 -6.24 -30.59 1.92
C ASN A 369 -6.86 -29.27 2.39
N TYR A 370 -8.05 -28.92 1.88
CA TYR A 370 -8.73 -27.66 2.16
C TYR A 370 -10.11 -27.89 2.80
N GLU A 371 -10.38 -29.09 3.30
CA GLU A 371 -11.68 -29.48 3.86
C GLU A 371 -12.16 -28.51 4.94
N GLU A 372 -11.28 -28.18 5.90
CA GLU A 372 -11.59 -27.26 7.01
C GLU A 372 -11.94 -25.84 6.52
N ILE A 373 -11.24 -25.34 5.50
CA ILE A 373 -11.47 -23.98 4.98
C ILE A 373 -12.77 -23.94 4.16
N ILE A 374 -13.02 -24.97 3.34
CA ILE A 374 -14.20 -25.06 2.49
C ILE A 374 -15.46 -25.19 3.34
N PHE A 375 -15.48 -26.13 4.29
CA PHE A 375 -16.67 -26.39 5.12
C PHE A 375 -16.83 -25.42 6.30
N LYS A 376 -15.87 -24.50 6.52
CA LYS A 376 -16.07 -23.33 7.38
C LYS A 376 -17.10 -22.37 6.82
N TYR A 377 -17.18 -22.25 5.49
CA TYR A 377 -18.06 -21.30 4.81
C TYR A 377 -19.22 -21.96 4.04
N LEU A 378 -19.08 -23.24 3.69
CA LEU A 378 -20.09 -23.99 2.93
C LEU A 378 -20.61 -25.17 3.74
N ASP A 379 -21.92 -25.33 3.81
CA ASP A 379 -22.51 -26.51 4.46
C ASP A 379 -22.39 -27.75 3.57
N ARG A 380 -21.85 -28.84 4.14
CA ARG A 380 -21.58 -30.08 3.42
C ARG A 380 -22.85 -30.78 2.93
N ASN A 381 -23.96 -30.68 3.66
CA ASN A 381 -25.21 -31.33 3.29
C ASN A 381 -25.90 -30.56 2.15
N ASN A 382 -25.88 -29.23 2.19
CA ASN A 382 -26.40 -28.39 1.12
C ASN A 382 -25.67 -28.62 -0.22
N LEU A 383 -24.34 -28.77 -0.19
CA LEU A 383 -23.55 -29.12 -1.38
C LEU A 383 -23.93 -30.50 -1.97
N LYS A 384 -24.24 -31.49 -1.12
CA LYS A 384 -24.68 -32.81 -1.57
C LYS A 384 -26.06 -32.79 -2.20
N GLU A 385 -27.02 -32.06 -1.62
CA GLU A 385 -28.35 -31.91 -2.21
C GLU A 385 -28.29 -31.14 -3.53
N LEU A 386 -27.48 -30.09 -3.63
CA LEU A 386 -27.24 -29.37 -4.89
C LEU A 386 -26.65 -30.29 -5.97
N LEU A 387 -25.63 -31.08 -5.64
CA LEU A 387 -25.05 -32.05 -6.58
C LEU A 387 -26.10 -33.05 -7.09
N LYS A 388 -26.95 -33.53 -6.19
CA LYS A 388 -28.01 -34.49 -6.51
C LYS A 388 -29.04 -33.91 -7.47
N GLU A 389 -29.47 -32.65 -7.26
CA GLU A 389 -30.39 -31.98 -8.18
C GLU A 389 -29.78 -31.80 -9.58
N LEU A 390 -28.53 -31.36 -9.66
CA LEU A 390 -27.84 -31.20 -10.94
C LEU A 390 -27.69 -32.53 -11.69
N ILE A 391 -27.39 -33.62 -10.99
CA ILE A 391 -27.33 -34.97 -11.58
C ILE A 391 -28.70 -35.42 -12.11
N ILE A 392 -29.79 -35.12 -11.41
CA ILE A 392 -31.16 -35.43 -11.87
C ILE A 392 -31.46 -34.68 -13.17
N ILE A 393 -31.11 -33.39 -13.25
CA ILE A 393 -31.28 -32.58 -14.45
C ILE A 393 -30.44 -33.15 -15.60
N ALA A 394 -29.17 -33.49 -15.36
CA ALA A 394 -28.29 -34.07 -16.36
C ALA A 394 -28.84 -35.40 -16.92
N LYS A 395 -29.35 -36.28 -16.06
CA LYS A 395 -29.98 -37.54 -16.48
C LYS A 395 -31.20 -37.31 -17.36
N LYS A 396 -32.05 -36.34 -17.01
CA LYS A 396 -33.24 -36.01 -17.79
C LYS A 396 -32.87 -35.46 -19.17
N LYS A 397 -31.87 -34.58 -19.26
CA LYS A 397 -31.35 -34.06 -20.53
C LYS A 397 -30.73 -35.16 -21.39
N ALA A 398 -29.91 -36.04 -20.80
CA ALA A 398 -29.31 -37.16 -21.51
C ALA A 398 -30.36 -38.12 -22.09
N LEU A 399 -31.43 -38.42 -21.33
CA LEU A 399 -32.55 -39.23 -21.80
C LEU A 399 -33.28 -38.56 -22.98
N ASN A 400 -33.56 -37.26 -22.90
CA ASN A 400 -34.16 -36.51 -24.00
C ASN A 400 -33.28 -36.50 -25.25
N ASN A 401 -31.98 -36.29 -25.10
CA ASN A 401 -31.03 -36.33 -26.21
C ASN A 401 -30.98 -37.72 -26.86
N SER A 402 -31.04 -38.79 -26.06
CA SER A 402 -31.14 -40.16 -26.59
C SER A 402 -32.44 -40.38 -27.37
N ASN A 403 -33.56 -39.86 -26.88
CA ASN A 403 -34.85 -39.93 -27.59
C ASN A 403 -34.81 -39.13 -28.90
N TYR A 404 -34.27 -37.92 -28.89
CA TYR A 404 -34.07 -37.11 -30.10
C TYR A 404 -33.17 -37.81 -31.11
N LYS A 405 -32.09 -38.43 -30.65
CA LYS A 405 -31.21 -39.22 -31.51
C LYS A 405 -31.97 -40.38 -32.16
N TYR A 406 -32.73 -41.14 -31.38
CA TYR A 406 -33.54 -42.25 -31.89
C TYR A 406 -34.58 -41.79 -32.93
N VAL A 407 -35.30 -40.70 -32.64
CA VAL A 407 -36.27 -40.11 -33.58
C VAL A 407 -35.58 -39.60 -34.84
N ASN A 408 -34.44 -38.92 -34.71
CA ASN A 408 -33.65 -38.46 -35.84
C ASN A 408 -33.13 -39.62 -36.70
N ASP A 409 -32.74 -40.74 -36.10
CA ASP A 409 -32.29 -41.93 -36.83
C ASP A 409 -33.44 -42.58 -37.60
N ILE A 410 -34.66 -42.63 -37.04
CA ILE A 410 -35.87 -43.04 -37.77
C ILE A 410 -36.17 -42.07 -38.92
N LEU A 411 -36.13 -40.76 -38.66
CA LEU A 411 -36.36 -39.74 -39.69
C LEU A 411 -35.34 -39.84 -40.82
N LYS A 412 -34.08 -40.14 -40.53
CA LYS A 412 -33.05 -40.40 -41.54
C LYS A 412 -33.45 -41.59 -42.40
N ILE A 413 -33.77 -42.73 -41.81
CA ILE A 413 -34.17 -43.94 -42.57
C ILE A 413 -35.33 -43.62 -43.51
N ILE A 414 -36.40 -43.00 -42.99
CA ILE A 414 -37.60 -42.67 -43.76
C ILE A 414 -37.31 -41.67 -44.89
N LYS A 415 -36.40 -40.70 -44.68
CA LYS A 415 -36.03 -39.73 -45.72
C LYS A 415 -35.02 -40.25 -46.75
N THR A 416 -34.38 -41.39 -46.49
CA THR A 416 -33.36 -41.97 -47.39
C THR A 416 -33.93 -43.09 -48.27
N GLU A 417 -35.04 -43.72 -47.86
CA GLU A 417 -35.93 -44.50 -48.75
C GLU A 417 -36.80 -43.57 -49.62
#